data_AF-A0AAE0SGQ3-F1
#
_entry.id   AF-A0AAE0SGQ3-F1
#
_cell.length_a   1.000
_cell.length_b   1.000
_cell.length_c   1.000
_cell.angle_alpha   90.00
_cell.angle_beta   90.00
_cell.angle_gamma   90.00
#
_symmetry.space_group_name_H-M   'P 1'
#
loop_
_entity.id
_entity.type
_entity.pdbx_description
1 polymer ?
#
loop_
_entity_poly.entity_id
_entity_poly.type
_entity_poly.pdbx_seq_one_letter_code
_entity_poly.pdbx_strand_id
1 'polypeptide(L)'
;MKGTLLIYASTVSVPNMLKKRTVVKQKIRESYSHVVNGVSLIYKGLKEIKIRITLSGFIIFQNAALFPHNSSKVTRFNGTTYIDIVDYHDDLTRWDAQHGADFKPNFDHAMLFTRHELYEGLITINDVYGLCWNGMVCVPGKRTSVVQTEDYVATVLTAAHELGHRLKIIDKRFLIC
;
A
#
# COMPACT_ATOMS: atom_id res chain seq x y z
N MET A 1 20.94 2.97 -2.99
CA MET A 1 20.00 3.82 -2.20
C MET A 1 19.37 2.99 -1.08
N LYS A 2 19.22 3.53 0.12
CA LYS A 2 18.40 2.91 1.18
C LYS A 2 17.01 3.54 1.10
N GLY A 3 15.97 2.72 0.95
CA GLY A 3 14.58 3.17 0.95
C GLY A 3 13.85 2.52 2.11
N THR A 4 13.15 3.33 2.89
CA THR A 4 12.42 2.91 4.08
C THR A 4 10.92 3.01 3.82
N LEU A 5 10.21 1.89 3.98
CA LEU A 5 8.81 1.71 3.63
C LEU A 5 7.95 1.73 4.89
N LEU A 6 6.93 2.58 4.90
CA LEU A 6 5.84 2.55 5.86
C LEU A 6 4.66 1.80 5.25
N ILE A 7 4.13 0.82 5.98
CA ILE A 7 2.99 0.03 5.52
C ILE A 7 1.72 0.41 6.26
N TYR A 8 0.67 0.66 5.50
CA TYR A 8 -0.68 0.76 6.01
C TYR A 8 -1.44 -0.52 5.70
N ALA A 9 -2.05 -1.12 6.72
CA ALA A 9 -2.92 -2.27 6.58
C ALA A 9 -4.24 -2.00 7.29
N SER A 10 -5.37 -2.12 6.60
CA SER A 10 -6.69 -2.00 7.23
C SER A 10 -7.18 -3.35 7.77
N THR A 11 -7.83 -3.35 8.94
CA THR A 11 -8.55 -4.52 9.47
C THR A 11 -10.05 -4.34 9.33
N VAL A 12 -10.74 -5.40 8.91
CA VAL A 12 -12.19 -5.54 9.12
C VAL A 12 -12.45 -5.79 10.61
N SER A 13 -13.39 -5.04 11.19
CA SER A 13 -13.75 -5.11 12.61
C SER A 13 -14.42 -6.45 12.95
N VAL A 14 -13.79 -7.26 13.81
CA VAL A 14 -14.40 -8.48 14.38
C VAL A 14 -14.81 -8.20 15.83
N PRO A 15 -16.11 -8.27 16.17
CA PRO A 15 -16.60 -8.02 17.52
C PRO A 15 -16.44 -9.28 18.39
N ASN A 16 -15.24 -9.52 18.93
CA ASN A 16 -15.02 -10.09 20.28
C ASN A 16 -13.51 -10.24 20.60
N MET A 17 -13.14 -9.99 21.86
CA MET A 17 -11.89 -10.36 22.55
C MET A 17 -10.62 -9.51 22.27
N LEU A 18 -10.23 -8.71 23.26
CA LEU A 18 -8.92 -8.00 23.32
C LEU A 18 -7.71 -8.92 23.03
N LYS A 19 -7.73 -10.18 23.49
CA LYS A 19 -6.68 -11.18 23.16
C LYS A 19 -6.65 -11.56 21.67
N LYS A 20 -7.82 -11.68 21.01
CA LYS A 20 -7.89 -11.91 19.55
C LYS A 20 -7.34 -10.71 18.77
N ARG A 21 -7.54 -9.48 19.26
CA ARG A 21 -7.03 -8.27 18.61
C ARG A 21 -5.51 -8.22 18.55
N THR A 22 -4.81 -8.57 19.64
CA THR A 22 -3.33 -8.58 19.65
C THR A 22 -2.79 -9.63 18.67
N VAL A 23 -3.38 -10.83 18.65
CA VAL A 23 -2.99 -11.89 17.71
C VAL A 23 -3.26 -11.48 16.26
N VAL A 24 -4.41 -10.86 15.96
CA VAL A 24 -4.73 -10.39 14.60
C VAL A 24 -3.73 -9.32 14.15
N LYS A 25 -3.44 -8.32 15.00
CA LYS A 25 -2.42 -7.30 14.69
C LYS A 25 -1.06 -7.92 14.44
N GLN A 26 -0.67 -8.92 15.24
CA GLN A 26 0.60 -9.62 15.07
C GLN A 26 0.67 -10.37 13.73
N LYS A 27 -0.37 -11.13 13.38
CA LYS A 27 -0.45 -11.83 12.09
C LYS A 27 -0.42 -10.88 10.89
N ILE A 28 -1.03 -9.71 11.01
CA ILE A 28 -0.97 -8.68 9.96
C ILE A 28 0.46 -8.17 9.79
N ARG A 29 1.14 -7.83 10.90
CA ARG A 29 2.55 -7.41 10.84
C ARG A 29 3.43 -8.48 10.23
N GLU A 30 3.24 -9.75 10.61
CA GLU A 30 3.98 -10.89 10.05
C GLU A 30 3.73 -11.02 8.54
N SER A 31 2.45 -11.07 8.12
CA SER A 31 2.06 -11.19 6.71
C SER A 31 2.69 -10.09 5.85
N TYR A 32 2.53 -8.82 6.25
CA TYR A 32 3.08 -7.71 5.48
C TYR A 32 4.60 -7.59 5.62
N SER A 33 5.22 -8.09 6.70
CA SER A 33 6.69 -8.21 6.75
C SER A 33 7.20 -9.19 5.69
N HIS A 34 6.49 -10.29 5.44
CA HIS A 34 6.82 -11.19 4.34
C HIS A 34 6.68 -10.50 2.98
N VAL A 35 5.62 -9.71 2.78
CA VAL A 35 5.45 -8.92 1.55
C VAL A 35 6.66 -7.99 1.33
N VAL A 36 7.07 -7.24 2.34
CA VAL A 36 8.27 -6.36 2.23
C VAL A 36 9.52 -7.15 1.92
N ASN A 37 9.70 -8.31 2.54
CA ASN A 37 10.85 -9.17 2.25
C ASN A 37 10.83 -9.65 0.79
N GLY A 38 9.67 -10.04 0.27
CA GLY A 38 9.48 -10.37 -1.15
C GLY A 38 9.86 -9.21 -2.07
N VAL A 39 9.34 -8.01 -1.80
CA VAL A 39 9.72 -6.79 -2.55
C VAL A 39 11.24 -6.55 -2.46
N SER A 40 11.82 -6.61 -1.26
CA SER A 40 13.27 -6.44 -1.05
C SER A 40 14.10 -7.44 -1.85
N LEU A 41 13.65 -8.70 -1.99
CA LEU A 41 14.32 -9.71 -2.81
C LEU A 41 14.28 -9.37 -4.31
N ILE A 42 13.14 -8.89 -4.82
CA ILE A 42 13.02 -8.44 -6.23
C ILE A 42 14.03 -7.32 -6.50
N TYR A 43 14.08 -6.31 -5.64
CA TYR A 43 14.98 -5.17 -5.77
C TYR A 43 16.47 -5.52 -5.60
N LYS A 44 16.78 -6.50 -4.74
CA LYS A 44 18.16 -7.03 -4.62
C LYS A 44 18.61 -7.77 -5.89
N GLY A 45 17.67 -8.31 -6.67
CA GLY A 45 17.93 -8.97 -7.94
C GLY A 45 18.19 -8.02 -9.11
N LEU A 46 18.12 -6.70 -8.91
CA LEU A 46 18.50 -5.72 -9.93
C LEU A 46 20.02 -5.69 -10.07
N LYS A 47 20.54 -5.83 -11.30
CA LYS A 47 21.99 -5.88 -11.56
C LYS A 47 22.63 -4.49 -11.57
N GLU A 48 21.92 -3.51 -12.12
CA GLU A 48 22.47 -2.18 -12.41
C GLU A 48 22.37 -1.22 -11.22
N ILE A 49 21.39 -1.43 -10.34
CA ILE A 49 21.11 -0.53 -9.22
C ILE A 49 20.98 -1.33 -7.93
N LYS A 50 21.72 -0.92 -6.90
CA LYS A 50 21.61 -1.50 -5.55
C LYS A 50 20.59 -0.73 -4.73
N ILE A 51 19.41 -1.31 -4.56
CA ILE A 51 18.33 -0.78 -3.72
C ILE A 51 18.12 -1.70 -2.52
N ARG A 52 18.06 -1.11 -1.33
CA ARG A 52 17.71 -1.81 -0.10
C ARG A 52 16.36 -1.30 0.38
N ILE A 53 15.38 -2.19 0.39
CA ILE A 53 14.07 -1.93 0.99
C ILE A 53 14.10 -2.38 2.45
N THR A 54 13.74 -1.46 3.36
CA THR A 54 13.65 -1.68 4.80
C THR A 54 12.29 -1.23 5.29
N LEU A 55 11.69 -1.95 6.23
CA LEU A 55 10.42 -1.57 6.83
C LEU A 55 10.65 -0.55 7.96
N SER A 56 10.05 0.65 7.87
CA SER A 56 10.07 1.67 8.93
C SER A 56 9.09 1.35 10.05
N GLY A 57 7.92 0.83 9.70
CA GLY A 57 6.85 0.60 10.66
C GLY A 57 5.53 0.21 10.01
N PHE A 58 4.52 0.04 10.85
CA PHE A 58 3.15 -0.29 10.45
C PHE A 58 2.17 0.71 11.04
N ILE A 59 1.21 1.13 10.22
CA ILE A 59 -0.03 1.76 10.68
C ILE A 59 -1.17 0.79 10.36
N ILE A 60 -1.86 0.34 11.41
CA ILE A 60 -2.98 -0.59 11.26
C ILE A 60 -4.28 0.14 11.60
N PHE A 61 -5.10 0.39 10.59
CA PHE A 61 -6.38 1.05 10.79
C PHE A 61 -7.41 0.05 11.29
N GLN A 62 -7.93 0.31 12.49
CA GLN A 62 -8.86 -0.59 13.17
C GLN A 62 -10.32 -0.40 12.75
N ASN A 63 -10.60 0.72 12.10
CA ASN A 63 -11.91 1.10 11.61
C ASN A 63 -11.70 1.92 10.33
N ALA A 64 -12.58 1.72 9.34
CA ALA A 64 -12.64 2.54 8.14
C ALA A 64 -12.76 4.04 8.46
N ALA A 65 -13.41 4.40 9.57
CA ALA A 65 -13.52 5.80 10.02
C ALA A 65 -12.19 6.44 10.48
N LEU A 66 -11.17 5.63 10.79
CA LEU A 66 -9.85 6.10 11.22
C LEU A 66 -8.83 6.11 10.08
N PHE A 67 -9.11 5.39 9.00
CA PHE A 67 -8.39 5.58 7.77
C PHE A 67 -8.91 6.88 7.12
N PRO A 68 -8.07 7.69 6.45
CA PRO A 68 -8.52 8.81 5.63
C PRO A 68 -9.35 8.27 4.46
N HIS A 69 -10.57 7.81 4.71
CA HIS A 69 -11.46 7.39 3.66
C HIS A 69 -12.80 8.02 3.95
N ASN A 70 -13.23 8.83 3.00
CA ASN A 70 -14.60 9.28 3.01
C ASN A 70 -15.49 8.10 2.62
N SER A 71 -16.29 7.61 3.57
CA SER A 71 -17.20 6.45 3.38
C SER A 71 -18.20 6.64 2.24
N SER A 72 -18.37 7.87 1.74
CA SER A 72 -19.17 8.20 0.55
C SER A 72 -18.51 7.79 -0.78
N LYS A 73 -17.25 7.31 -0.76
CA LYS A 73 -16.50 6.84 -1.94
C LYS A 73 -16.44 5.31 -2.07
N VAL A 74 -17.19 4.59 -1.23
CA VAL A 74 -17.35 3.14 -1.32
C VAL A 74 -18.55 2.82 -2.19
N THR A 75 -18.34 2.10 -3.28
CA THR A 75 -19.45 1.59 -4.09
C THR A 75 -19.67 0.10 -3.83
N ARG A 76 -20.92 -0.30 -3.62
CA ARG A 76 -21.29 -1.71 -3.54
C ARG A 76 -21.96 -2.14 -4.83
N PHE A 77 -21.40 -3.16 -5.47
CA PHE A 77 -21.95 -3.74 -6.68
C PHE A 77 -21.89 -5.26 -6.58
N ASN A 78 -23.01 -5.93 -6.81
CA ASN A 78 -23.14 -7.40 -6.70
C ASN A 78 -22.56 -7.99 -5.39
N GLY A 79 -22.80 -7.33 -4.25
CA GLY A 79 -22.30 -7.78 -2.95
C GLY A 79 -20.80 -7.54 -2.70
N THR A 80 -20.09 -7.04 -3.70
CA THR A 80 -18.67 -6.71 -3.62
C THR A 80 -18.48 -5.22 -3.35
N THR A 81 -17.47 -4.89 -2.56
CA THR A 81 -17.15 -3.51 -2.17
C THR A 81 -15.99 -3.01 -3.01
N TYR A 82 -16.27 -1.99 -3.83
CA TYR A 82 -15.34 -1.34 -4.73
C TYR A 82 -14.93 0.04 -4.20
N ILE A 83 -13.69 0.41 -4.44
CA ILE A 83 -13.14 1.73 -4.11
C ILE A 83 -12.44 2.29 -5.36
N ASP A 84 -12.73 3.55 -5.68
CA ASP A 84 -12.01 4.24 -6.75
C ASP A 84 -10.57 4.47 -6.28
N ILE A 85 -9.61 3.95 -7.06
CA ILE A 85 -8.20 3.93 -6.66
C ILE A 85 -7.57 5.32 -6.67
N VAL A 86 -7.99 6.20 -7.56
CA VAL A 86 -7.48 7.58 -7.66
C VAL A 86 -7.90 8.34 -6.41
N ASP A 87 -9.18 8.25 -6.07
CA ASP A 87 -9.73 8.84 -4.87
C ASP A 87 -9.05 8.31 -3.59
N TYR A 88 -8.79 6.99 -3.55
CA TYR A 88 -8.16 6.35 -2.41
C TYR A 88 -6.68 6.74 -2.25
N HIS A 89 -5.98 6.91 -3.38
CA HIS A 89 -4.61 7.41 -3.41
C HIS A 89 -4.52 8.88 -3.02
N ASP A 90 -5.47 9.71 -3.45
CA ASP A 90 -5.56 11.12 -3.06
C ASP A 90 -5.83 11.29 -1.57
N ASP A 91 -6.70 10.46 -0.99
CA ASP A 91 -6.95 10.52 0.45
C ASP A 91 -5.69 10.14 1.26
N LEU A 92 -4.96 9.10 0.83
CA LEU A 92 -3.68 8.70 1.43
C LEU A 92 -2.60 9.79 1.29
N THR A 93 -2.51 10.40 0.10
CA THR A 93 -1.62 11.51 -0.25
C THR A 93 -1.86 12.71 0.69
N ARG A 94 -3.13 13.08 0.90
CA ARG A 94 -3.50 14.14 1.85
C ARG A 94 -3.15 13.78 3.30
N TRP A 95 -3.38 12.53 3.69
CA TRP A 95 -3.01 12.07 5.02
C TRP A 95 -1.49 12.13 5.27
N ASP A 96 -0.67 11.70 4.30
CA ASP A 96 0.80 11.77 4.42
C ASP A 96 1.28 13.21 4.49
N ALA A 97 0.66 14.12 3.72
CA ALA A 97 0.99 15.54 3.78
C ALA A 97 0.74 16.14 5.17
N GLN A 98 -0.30 15.67 5.88
CA GLN A 98 -0.68 16.19 7.19
C GLN A 98 0.06 15.51 8.36
N HIS A 99 0.28 14.19 8.29
CA HIS A 99 0.73 13.39 9.44
C HIS A 99 2.05 12.64 9.18
N GLY A 100 2.48 12.54 7.93
CA GLY A 100 3.63 11.74 7.55
C GLY A 100 4.97 12.25 8.09
N ALA A 101 5.08 13.55 8.39
CA ALA A 101 6.27 14.14 9.00
C ALA A 101 6.43 13.74 10.49
N ASP A 102 5.31 13.48 11.17
CA ASP A 102 5.28 13.17 12.60
C ASP A 102 5.66 11.71 12.88
N PHE A 103 5.58 10.83 11.87
CA PHE A 103 5.92 9.42 12.04
C PHE A 103 7.41 9.22 12.31
N LYS A 104 7.72 8.34 13.27
CA LYS A 104 9.10 7.95 13.62
C LYS A 104 9.18 6.42 13.74
N PRO A 105 10.21 5.77 13.16
CA PRO A 105 11.28 6.37 12.36
C PRO A 105 10.76 6.94 11.03
N ASN A 106 11.51 7.90 10.45
CA ASN A 106 11.14 8.49 9.16
C ASN A 106 11.03 7.40 8.07
N PHE A 107 10.27 7.71 7.02
CA PHE A 107 10.07 6.83 5.87
C PHE A 107 10.21 7.60 4.56
N ASP A 108 10.61 6.89 3.51
CA ASP A 108 10.80 7.44 2.17
C ASP A 108 9.59 7.15 1.26
N HIS A 109 8.86 6.07 1.55
CA HIS A 109 7.65 5.68 0.84
C HIS A 109 6.62 5.07 1.79
N ALA A 110 5.35 5.31 1.50
CA ALA A 110 4.18 4.86 2.24
C ALA A 110 3.33 4.01 1.31
N MET A 111 2.97 2.78 1.70
CA MET A 111 2.17 1.89 0.87
C MET A 111 0.95 1.40 1.63
N LEU A 112 -0.21 1.66 1.06
CA LEU A 112 -1.50 1.22 1.58
C LEU A 112 -1.93 -0.08 0.93
N PHE A 113 -2.17 -1.07 1.77
CA PHE A 113 -2.70 -2.36 1.36
C PHE A 113 -4.17 -2.48 1.74
N THR A 114 -4.97 -2.87 0.76
CA THR A 114 -6.42 -2.99 0.91
C THR A 114 -6.94 -4.29 0.31
N ARG A 115 -7.94 -4.89 0.96
CA ARG A 115 -8.68 -6.05 0.45
C ARG A 115 -9.96 -5.64 -0.29
N HIS A 116 -10.16 -4.35 -0.50
CA HIS A 116 -11.24 -3.85 -1.33
C HIS A 116 -10.85 -4.02 -2.80
N GLU A 117 -11.83 -4.34 -3.63
CA GLU A 117 -11.64 -4.29 -5.08
C GLU A 117 -11.43 -2.83 -5.49
N LEU A 118 -10.42 -2.59 -6.31
CA LEU A 118 -10.08 -1.29 -6.83
C LEU A 118 -10.59 -1.16 -8.25
N TYR A 119 -10.98 0.06 -8.62
CA TYR A 119 -11.34 0.41 -9.99
C TYR A 119 -10.86 1.82 -10.31
N GLU A 120 -10.76 2.11 -11.60
CA GLU A 120 -10.49 3.46 -12.11
C GLU A 120 -11.59 3.85 -13.11
N GLY A 121 -12.27 4.95 -12.83
CA GLY A 121 -13.33 5.47 -13.71
C GLY A 121 -14.62 4.65 -13.63
N LEU A 122 -14.69 3.51 -14.33
CA LEU A 122 -15.89 2.66 -14.35
C LEU A 122 -15.67 1.39 -13.52
N ILE A 123 -16.61 1.06 -12.64
CA ILE A 123 -16.55 -0.13 -11.75
C ILE A 123 -16.44 -1.44 -12.55
N THR A 124 -16.95 -1.47 -13.78
CA THR A 124 -16.83 -2.63 -14.68
C THR A 124 -15.43 -2.80 -15.27
N ILE A 125 -14.54 -1.84 -15.05
CA ILE A 125 -13.13 -1.85 -15.47
C ILE A 125 -12.31 -1.89 -14.17
N ASN A 126 -12.09 -3.10 -13.65
CA ASN A 126 -11.42 -3.37 -12.38
C ASN A 126 -10.06 -4.05 -12.58
N ASP A 127 -9.39 -3.76 -13.70
CA ASP A 127 -8.06 -4.31 -14.03
C ASP A 127 -6.91 -3.54 -13.34
N VAL A 128 -7.20 -2.77 -12.29
CA VAL A 128 -6.21 -1.94 -11.59
C VAL A 128 -5.95 -2.48 -10.19
N TYR A 129 -4.73 -2.96 -9.96
CA TYR A 129 -4.31 -3.51 -8.67
C TYR A 129 -3.44 -2.57 -7.84
N GLY A 130 -2.99 -1.46 -8.41
CA GLY A 130 -2.12 -0.51 -7.72
C GLY A 130 -2.10 0.86 -8.38
N LEU A 131 -1.74 1.87 -7.60
CA LEU A 131 -1.55 3.24 -8.08
C LEU A 131 -0.49 3.97 -7.26
N CYS A 132 0.35 4.75 -7.93
CA CYS A 132 1.32 5.62 -7.29
C CYS A 132 1.66 6.86 -8.11
N TRP A 133 2.29 7.84 -7.44
CA TRP A 133 2.92 8.96 -8.12
C TRP A 133 4.27 8.54 -8.73
N ASN A 134 4.40 8.66 -10.04
CA ASN A 134 5.66 8.39 -10.75
C ASN A 134 6.77 9.36 -10.32
N GLY A 135 7.88 8.82 -9.81
CA GLY A 135 9.15 9.53 -9.74
C GLY A 135 9.27 10.74 -8.81
N MET A 136 8.31 10.98 -7.94
CA MET A 136 8.59 11.67 -6.70
C MET A 136 9.17 10.57 -5.77
N VAL A 137 9.92 10.77 -4.70
CA VAL A 137 10.09 9.74 -3.62
C VAL A 137 10.42 10.50 -2.37
N CYS A 138 11.30 11.48 -2.56
CA CYS A 138 11.57 12.63 -1.70
C CYS A 138 10.50 13.75 -1.82
N VAL A 139 9.31 13.40 -2.31
CA VAL A 139 8.04 14.15 -2.44
C VAL A 139 7.15 14.21 -1.19
N PRO A 140 7.25 15.12 -0.18
CA PRO A 140 6.28 15.11 0.92
C PRO A 140 4.85 15.20 0.41
N GLY A 141 3.96 14.37 0.95
CA GLY A 141 2.58 14.26 0.51
C GLY A 141 2.38 13.47 -0.78
N LYS A 142 3.44 13.20 -1.57
CA LYS A 142 3.33 12.43 -2.82
C LYS A 142 4.05 11.08 -2.76
N ARG A 143 4.54 10.66 -1.60
CA ARG A 143 5.37 9.44 -1.39
C ARG A 143 4.55 8.23 -1.02
N THR A 144 3.42 8.09 -1.70
CA THR A 144 2.35 7.16 -1.36
C THR A 144 2.04 6.26 -2.54
N SER A 145 1.67 5.01 -2.26
CA SER A 145 1.06 4.10 -3.22
C SER A 145 -0.07 3.30 -2.57
N VAL A 146 -1.00 2.86 -3.40
CA VAL A 146 -2.10 1.97 -3.03
C VAL A 146 -1.86 0.63 -3.72
N VAL A 147 -2.16 -0.47 -3.03
CA VAL A 147 -2.04 -1.84 -3.52
C VAL A 147 -3.26 -2.64 -3.06
N GLN A 148 -3.98 -3.23 -4.02
CA GLN A 148 -4.96 -4.27 -3.77
C GLN A 148 -4.23 -5.56 -3.37
N THR A 149 -4.66 -6.15 -2.27
CA THR A 149 -4.11 -7.42 -1.77
C THR A 149 -4.96 -8.59 -2.23
N GLU A 150 -4.33 -9.40 -3.06
CA GLU A 150 -4.84 -10.70 -3.52
C GLU A 150 -4.16 -11.82 -2.71
N ASP A 151 -3.50 -12.75 -3.40
CA ASP A 151 -2.55 -13.67 -2.81
C ASP A 151 -1.19 -13.01 -2.53
N TYR A 152 -0.32 -13.75 -1.85
CA TYR A 152 1.01 -13.28 -1.47
C TYR A 152 1.88 -12.88 -2.66
N VAL A 153 1.90 -13.68 -3.74
CA VAL A 153 2.79 -13.46 -4.88
C VAL A 153 2.34 -12.25 -5.67
N ALA A 154 1.04 -12.16 -5.98
CA ALA A 154 0.44 -11.02 -6.64
C ALA A 154 0.69 -9.74 -5.85
N THR A 155 0.41 -9.74 -4.54
CA THR A 155 0.63 -8.58 -3.66
C THR A 155 2.09 -8.12 -3.68
N VAL A 156 3.06 -9.05 -3.65
CA VAL A 156 4.49 -8.72 -3.72
C VAL A 156 4.86 -8.09 -5.06
N LEU A 157 4.36 -8.64 -6.17
CA LEU A 157 4.64 -8.13 -7.51
C LEU A 157 4.05 -6.74 -7.71
N THR A 158 2.78 -6.54 -7.34
CA THR A 158 2.11 -5.23 -7.42
C THR A 158 2.81 -4.20 -6.53
N ALA A 159 3.14 -4.55 -5.27
CA ALA A 159 3.88 -3.65 -4.39
C ALA A 159 5.26 -3.27 -4.98
N ALA A 160 5.97 -4.23 -5.56
CA ALA A 160 7.27 -3.96 -6.18
C ALA A 160 7.13 -3.08 -7.43
N HIS A 161 6.08 -3.30 -8.22
CA HIS A 161 5.71 -2.51 -9.39
C HIS A 161 5.44 -1.04 -9.03
N GLU A 162 4.56 -0.79 -8.06
CA GLU A 162 4.25 0.59 -7.62
C GLU A 162 5.49 1.31 -7.07
N LEU A 163 6.33 0.59 -6.31
CA LEU A 163 7.60 1.15 -5.86
C LEU A 163 8.57 1.41 -7.02
N GLY A 164 8.44 0.68 -8.13
CA GLY A 164 9.31 0.79 -9.32
C GLY A 164 9.00 2.07 -10.09
N HIS A 165 7.72 2.32 -10.34
CA HIS A 165 7.21 3.60 -10.83
C HIS A 165 7.67 4.75 -9.93
N ARG A 166 7.65 4.56 -8.62
CA ARG A 166 8.11 5.58 -7.67
C ARG A 166 9.59 5.93 -7.85
N LEU A 167 10.42 4.93 -8.07
CA LEU A 167 11.87 5.10 -8.23
C LEU A 167 12.28 5.44 -9.68
N LYS A 168 11.32 5.64 -10.59
CA LYS A 168 11.54 5.76 -12.05
C LYS A 168 12.36 4.61 -12.63
N ILE A 169 12.16 3.40 -12.12
CA ILE A 169 12.86 2.23 -12.63
C ILE A 169 12.09 1.70 -13.82
N ILE A 170 12.69 1.82 -15.00
CA ILE A 170 12.19 1.21 -16.22
C ILE A 170 12.83 -0.18 -16.32
N ASP A 171 12.18 -1.17 -15.73
CA ASP A 171 12.55 -2.58 -15.84
C ASP A 171 11.35 -3.38 -16.32
N LYS A 172 11.54 -4.36 -17.21
CA LYS A 172 10.45 -5.18 -17.76
C LYS A 172 9.58 -5.84 -16.69
N ARG A 173 10.11 -6.05 -15.48
CA ARG A 173 9.37 -6.55 -14.31
C ARG A 173 8.35 -5.56 -13.74
N PHE A 174 8.43 -4.28 -14.11
CA PHE A 174 7.60 -3.18 -13.62
C PHE A 174 6.88 -2.44 -14.77
N LEU A 175 6.71 -3.08 -15.94
CA LEU A 175 6.12 -2.48 -17.15
C LEU A 175 4.69 -2.96 -17.47
N ILE A 176 4.04 -3.74 -16.59
CA ILE A 176 2.67 -4.18 -16.81
C ILE A 176 1.74 -3.17 -16.11
N CYS A 177 1.14 -2.28 -16.89
CA CYS A 177 0.01 -1.44 -16.50
C CYS A 177 -1.28 -2.14 -16.93
#